data_AF-A0A7W1HWF7-F1
#
_entry.id   AF-A0A7W1HWF7-F1
#
_cell.length_a   1.000
_cell.length_b   1.000
_cell.length_c   1.000
_cell.angle_alpha   90.00
_cell.angle_beta   90.00
_cell.angle_gamma   90.00
#
_symmetry.space_group_name_H-M   'P 1'
#
loop_
_entity.id
_entity.type
_entity.pdbx_description
1 polymer ?
#
loop_
_entity_poly.entity_id
_entity_poly.type
_entity_poly.pdbx_seq_one_letter_code
_entity_poly.pdbx_strand_id
1 'polypeptide(L)'
;MSLDLRIILDKSVIFGLNNPEIDSFDRYFFQIIPPILLNEICADLSKETEDPTIKNRIANHTYRISGNRGLAFKYREILGNSLIGNEVPMEGKFLPAGERMVRSTDGSIGTVVETDEEDEIISRWERKEFTEAEKSWAIKWRRIYERPFNHKMYTDKISEAGLNFKTPKDGNELAEIVDSLLNEKKLQSKLLVLLAKEFNMPLDFQRTVLNRWYKEDKAMIKIFAPYAFFCVRANFLLAIGLTNHQLLKPNKKDRKNDRKDLEYCYYLPHCEIFSSKDKLHKMIVPFLLRPDQSFVDGEKLKSDLINLSETWNKLSEEEKINYHNERGSAPPENEKSIVFQLWKKHQGEIRKSFPLEMLKMKLVDFRLPKEEQVEFTFEEFIRSISDKVKNSENISPEELRKLHGENNPATILQRTTKISRERLLKLYPQLKESDLDKH
;
A
#
# COMPACT_ATOMS: atom_id res chain seq x y z
N MET A 1 -6.74 3.19 12.99
CA MET A 1 -6.28 3.42 11.59
C MET A 1 -6.32 4.91 11.32
N SER A 2 -5.35 5.45 10.58
CA SER A 2 -5.43 6.84 10.11
C SER A 2 -6.75 7.02 9.35
N LEU A 3 -7.39 8.14 9.59
CA LEU A 3 -8.71 8.50 9.08
C LEU A 3 -8.61 9.19 7.73
N ASP A 4 -7.49 9.02 7.02
CA ASP A 4 -7.22 9.68 5.77
C ASP A 4 -7.52 8.74 4.60
N LEU A 5 -7.70 9.32 3.41
CA LEU A 5 -7.97 8.56 2.20
C LEU A 5 -6.78 7.67 1.85
N ARG A 6 -7.01 6.37 1.71
CA ARG A 6 -5.96 5.38 1.45
C ARG A 6 -5.69 5.24 -0.03
N ILE A 7 -4.52 5.70 -0.45
CA ILE A 7 -4.17 5.77 -1.87
C ILE A 7 -2.86 5.08 -2.17
N ILE A 8 -2.83 4.35 -3.28
CA ILE A 8 -1.60 3.87 -3.92
C ILE A 8 -1.31 4.78 -5.11
N LEU A 9 -0.08 5.29 -5.14
CA LEU A 9 0.46 6.02 -6.28
C LEU A 9 1.48 5.13 -6.97
N ASP A 10 1.31 4.90 -8.28
CA ASP A 10 2.39 4.29 -9.05
C ASP A 10 3.56 5.26 -9.24
N LYS A 11 4.66 4.73 -9.76
CA LYS A 11 5.86 5.53 -10.06
C LYS A 11 5.57 6.72 -10.97
N SER A 12 4.71 6.55 -11.98
CA SER A 12 4.42 7.58 -12.97
C SER A 12 3.78 8.83 -12.35
N VAL A 13 2.96 8.65 -11.31
CA VAL A 13 2.36 9.76 -10.55
C VAL A 13 3.35 10.31 -9.56
N ILE A 14 3.88 9.47 -8.66
CA ILE A 14 4.72 9.93 -7.56
C ILE A 14 5.97 10.63 -8.07
N PHE A 15 6.59 10.15 -9.15
CA PHE A 15 7.77 10.81 -9.73
C PHE A 15 7.42 12.08 -10.54
N GLY A 16 6.14 12.30 -10.82
CA GLY A 16 5.65 13.52 -11.43
C GLY A 16 5.39 14.66 -10.44
N LEU A 17 5.31 14.40 -9.13
CA LEU A 17 4.99 15.40 -8.11
C LEU A 17 6.23 16.17 -7.63
N ASN A 18 6.09 17.46 -7.31
CA ASN A 18 7.11 18.26 -6.63
C ASN A 18 6.85 18.33 -5.11
N ASN A 19 7.76 18.95 -4.34
CA ASN A 19 7.64 18.97 -2.88
C ASN A 19 6.36 19.68 -2.38
N PRO A 20 5.98 20.88 -2.87
CA PRO A 20 4.71 21.51 -2.48
C PRO A 20 3.46 20.68 -2.80
N GLU A 21 3.47 19.93 -3.91
CA GLU A 21 2.37 19.03 -4.29
C GLU A 21 2.31 17.81 -3.36
N ILE A 22 3.45 17.27 -2.93
CA ILE A 22 3.54 16.18 -1.95
C ILE A 22 3.10 16.62 -0.57
N ASP A 23 3.54 17.80 -0.12
CA ASP A 23 3.13 18.35 1.17
C ASP A 23 1.61 18.59 1.18
N SER A 24 1.03 18.96 0.03
CA SER A 24 -0.43 19.02 -0.17
C SER A 24 -1.08 17.65 -0.14
N PHE A 25 -0.49 16.66 -0.79
CA PHE A 25 -0.97 15.28 -0.82
C PHE A 25 -1.01 14.65 0.59
N ASP A 26 0.06 14.78 1.37
CA ASP A 26 0.16 14.20 2.71
C ASP A 26 -0.87 14.75 3.70
N ARG A 27 -1.38 15.97 3.47
CA ARG A 27 -2.45 16.57 4.29
C ARG A 27 -3.80 15.86 4.12
N TYR A 28 -4.06 15.25 2.97
CA TYR A 28 -5.38 14.71 2.63
C TYR A 28 -5.39 13.19 2.44
N PHE A 29 -4.22 12.57 2.25
CA PHE A 29 -4.08 11.17 1.93
C PHE A 29 -3.14 10.44 2.87
N PHE A 30 -3.46 9.17 3.13
CA PHE A 30 -2.56 8.17 3.65
C PHE A 30 -1.99 7.35 2.48
N GLN A 31 -0.71 7.50 2.21
CA GLN A 31 -0.05 6.79 1.12
C GLN A 31 0.25 5.34 1.51
N ILE A 32 -0.31 4.39 0.77
CA ILE A 32 0.09 3.00 0.83
C ILE A 32 1.26 2.81 -0.14
N ILE A 33 2.42 2.47 0.40
CA ILE A 33 3.65 2.26 -0.39
C ILE A 33 3.82 0.78 -0.62
N PRO A 34 3.59 0.29 -1.86
CA PRO A 34 3.89 -1.10 -2.18
C PRO A 34 5.41 -1.29 -2.26
N PRO A 35 5.95 -2.44 -1.82
CA PRO A 35 7.37 -2.79 -1.93
C PRO A 35 8.01 -2.56 -3.30
N ILE A 36 7.25 -2.67 -4.40
CA ILE A 36 7.74 -2.39 -5.74
C ILE A 36 8.23 -0.93 -5.90
N LEU A 37 7.58 0.04 -5.25
CA LEU A 37 7.99 1.44 -5.33
C LEU A 37 9.34 1.69 -4.64
N LEU A 38 9.55 1.11 -3.44
CA LEU A 38 10.84 1.15 -2.75
C LEU A 38 11.95 0.52 -3.60
N ASN A 39 11.65 -0.63 -4.21
CA ASN A 39 12.54 -1.33 -5.11
C ASN A 39 12.91 -0.46 -6.32
N GLU A 40 11.97 0.28 -6.89
CA GLU A 40 12.22 1.17 -8.02
C GLU A 40 13.06 2.39 -7.65
N ILE A 41 12.89 2.95 -6.46
CA ILE A 41 13.73 4.02 -5.92
C ILE A 41 15.16 3.51 -5.72
N CYS A 42 15.33 2.35 -5.06
CA CYS A 42 16.64 1.75 -4.85
C CYS A 42 17.33 1.38 -6.17
N ALA A 43 16.57 0.87 -7.14
CA ALA A 43 17.11 0.47 -8.44
C ALA A 43 17.77 1.64 -9.21
N ASP A 44 17.45 2.89 -8.88
CA ASP A 44 18.14 4.05 -9.45
C ASP A 44 19.61 4.16 -9.06
N LEU A 45 20.04 3.51 -7.96
CA LEU A 45 21.45 3.37 -7.56
C LEU A 45 22.29 2.54 -8.53
N SER A 46 21.69 1.79 -9.45
CA SER A 46 22.48 1.11 -10.48
C SER A 46 22.95 2.05 -11.61
N LYS A 47 22.55 3.33 -11.57
CA LYS A 47 23.14 4.39 -12.40
C LYS A 47 24.34 4.98 -11.63
N GLU A 48 25.39 5.40 -12.34
CA GLU A 48 26.68 5.85 -11.79
C GLU A 48 26.57 6.62 -10.45
N THR A 49 26.82 5.93 -9.34
CA THR A 49 26.37 6.38 -8.01
C THR A 49 27.10 7.58 -7.46
N GLU A 50 28.25 7.94 -8.03
CA GLU A 50 29.01 9.11 -7.59
C GLU A 50 28.51 10.42 -8.19
N ASP A 51 27.59 10.37 -9.16
CA ASP A 51 26.95 11.55 -9.69
C ASP A 51 26.02 12.18 -8.62
N PRO A 52 26.29 13.42 -8.16
CA PRO A 52 25.43 14.13 -7.22
C PRO A 52 23.99 14.25 -7.70
N THR A 53 23.75 14.29 -9.02
CA THR A 53 22.40 14.36 -9.59
C THR A 53 21.58 13.10 -9.31
N ILE A 54 22.22 11.91 -9.30
CA ILE A 54 21.56 10.64 -9.00
C ILE A 54 21.22 10.56 -7.52
N LYS A 55 22.17 10.92 -6.64
CA LYS A 55 21.94 10.98 -5.19
C LYS A 55 20.80 11.95 -4.86
N ASN A 56 20.80 13.14 -5.46
CA ASN A 56 19.73 14.14 -5.30
C ASN A 56 18.38 13.62 -5.82
N ARG A 57 18.37 12.93 -6.97
CA ARG A 57 17.14 12.35 -7.51
C ARG A 57 16.55 11.29 -6.58
N ILE A 58 17.37 10.40 -6.03
CA ILE A 58 16.91 9.36 -5.09
C ILE A 58 16.39 10.00 -3.81
N ALA A 59 17.11 10.97 -3.23
CA ALA A 59 16.64 11.71 -2.06
C ALA A 59 15.29 12.40 -2.33
N ASN A 60 15.14 13.07 -3.48
CA ASN A 60 13.88 13.70 -3.87
C ASN A 60 12.74 12.68 -4.08
N HIS A 61 13.03 11.50 -4.64
CA HIS A 61 12.03 10.45 -4.79
C HIS A 61 11.65 9.82 -3.45
N THR A 62 12.60 9.71 -2.54
CA THR A 62 12.40 9.23 -1.18
C THR A 62 11.56 10.21 -0.37
N TYR A 63 11.82 11.53 -0.50
CA TYR A 63 10.97 12.56 0.10
C TYR A 63 9.51 12.39 -0.32
N ARG A 64 9.23 12.00 -1.56
CA ARG A 64 7.84 11.86 -2.01
C ARG A 64 7.08 10.74 -1.31
N ILE A 65 7.78 9.81 -0.68
CA ILE A 65 7.20 8.67 0.01
C ILE A 65 7.46 8.69 1.52
N SER A 66 8.02 9.77 2.09
CA SER A 66 8.42 9.82 3.51
C SER A 66 7.42 10.53 4.43
N GLY A 67 6.23 10.85 3.91
CA GLY A 67 5.20 11.57 4.64
C GLY A 67 4.21 10.69 5.38
N ASN A 68 2.94 11.05 5.25
CA ASN A 68 1.82 10.31 5.84
C ASN A 68 1.62 9.00 5.09
N ARG A 69 2.29 7.95 5.57
CA ARG A 69 2.47 6.70 4.83
C ARG A 69 2.26 5.44 5.65
N GLY A 70 2.08 4.33 4.95
CA GLY A 70 2.26 2.98 5.46
C GLY A 70 2.89 2.08 4.41
N LEU A 71 3.77 1.18 4.83
CA LEU A 71 4.36 0.18 3.95
C LEU A 71 3.41 -1.01 3.82
N ALA A 72 3.14 -1.44 2.60
CA ALA A 72 2.22 -2.55 2.36
C ALA A 72 2.88 -3.91 2.61
N PHE A 73 2.10 -4.83 3.20
CA PHE A 73 2.49 -6.23 3.35
C PHE A 73 2.76 -6.89 1.99
N LYS A 74 3.80 -7.73 1.89
CA LYS A 74 4.29 -8.26 0.61
C LYS A 74 3.24 -9.11 -0.10
N TYR A 75 2.87 -8.77 -1.34
CA TYR A 75 1.83 -9.48 -2.10
C TYR A 75 2.06 -11.00 -2.20
N ARG A 76 3.33 -11.45 -2.25
CA ARG A 76 3.68 -12.88 -2.34
C ARG A 76 3.26 -13.67 -1.11
N GLU A 77 3.29 -13.04 0.06
CA GLU A 77 2.88 -13.65 1.32
C GLU A 77 1.35 -13.73 1.38
N ILE A 78 0.65 -12.69 0.94
CA ILE A 78 -0.83 -12.70 0.79
C ILE A 78 -1.26 -13.81 -0.18
N LEU A 79 -0.57 -13.93 -1.32
CA LEU A 79 -0.81 -14.97 -2.31
C LEU A 79 -0.55 -16.37 -1.75
N GLY A 80 0.55 -16.55 -1.01
CA GLY A 80 0.86 -17.80 -0.34
C GLY A 80 -0.23 -18.20 0.65
N ASN A 81 -0.66 -17.25 1.49
CA ASN A 81 -1.72 -17.43 2.48
C ASN A 81 -3.05 -17.83 1.83
N SER A 82 -3.44 -17.15 0.75
CA SER A 82 -4.65 -17.49 -0.03
C SER A 82 -4.62 -18.94 -0.55
N LEU A 83 -3.48 -19.39 -1.07
CA LEU A 83 -3.35 -20.74 -1.63
C LEU A 83 -3.37 -21.86 -0.57
N ILE A 84 -3.02 -21.57 0.67
CA ILE A 84 -3.09 -22.54 1.78
C ILE A 84 -4.38 -22.41 2.62
N GLY A 85 -5.28 -21.49 2.27
CA GLY A 85 -6.60 -21.33 2.88
C GLY A 85 -6.67 -20.27 3.99
N ASN A 86 -5.60 -19.50 4.20
CA ASN A 86 -5.56 -18.37 5.12
C ASN A 86 -5.92 -17.10 4.35
N GLU A 87 -7.17 -16.96 3.93
CA GLU A 87 -7.56 -15.86 3.05
C GLU A 87 -7.46 -14.50 3.73
N VAL A 88 -7.00 -13.50 2.98
CA VAL A 88 -6.95 -12.11 3.43
C VAL A 88 -8.10 -11.33 2.77
N PRO A 89 -8.99 -10.67 3.54
CA PRO A 89 -10.13 -9.96 2.98
C PRO A 89 -9.73 -8.84 2.02
N MET A 90 -10.29 -8.87 0.81
CA MET A 90 -10.07 -7.90 -0.25
C MET A 90 -10.99 -6.66 -0.14
N GLU A 91 -11.05 -6.04 1.04
CA GLU A 91 -12.06 -5.03 1.41
C GLU A 91 -11.56 -3.57 1.36
N GLY A 92 -10.41 -3.31 0.73
CA GLY A 92 -9.83 -1.96 0.68
C GLY A 92 -9.17 -1.51 1.97
N LYS A 93 -9.06 -2.42 2.95
CA LYS A 93 -8.33 -2.20 4.19
C LYS A 93 -6.82 -2.25 3.90
N PHE A 94 -6.11 -1.25 4.41
CA PHE A 94 -4.65 -1.24 4.40
C PHE A 94 -4.12 -2.44 5.19
N LEU A 95 -3.24 -3.22 4.56
CA LEU A 95 -2.51 -4.31 5.19
C LEU A 95 -1.07 -3.85 5.47
N PRO A 96 -0.75 -3.49 6.72
CA PRO A 96 0.58 -3.02 7.06
C PRO A 96 1.63 -4.12 7.00
N ALA A 97 2.81 -3.77 6.49
CA ALA A 97 4.03 -4.50 6.81
C ALA A 97 4.39 -4.30 8.29
N GLY A 98 5.05 -5.29 8.90
CA GLY A 98 5.52 -5.20 10.28
C GLY A 98 4.42 -5.29 11.34
N GLU A 99 3.21 -5.73 10.97
CA GLU A 99 2.13 -5.98 11.92
C GLU A 99 2.46 -7.19 12.82
N ARG A 100 2.38 -6.98 14.14
CA ARG A 100 2.56 -8.01 15.15
C ARG A 100 1.51 -7.86 16.24
N MET A 101 0.95 -8.99 16.67
CA MET A 101 0.08 -9.04 17.83
C MET A 101 0.93 -9.22 19.09
N VAL A 102 0.64 -8.44 20.11
CA VAL A 102 1.41 -8.41 21.35
C VAL A 102 0.50 -8.61 22.57
N ARG A 103 1.07 -9.17 23.63
CA ARG A 103 0.41 -9.33 24.93
C ARG A 103 1.15 -8.52 25.97
N SER A 104 0.46 -7.58 26.59
CA SER A 104 0.99 -6.80 27.70
C SER A 104 1.01 -7.62 28.99
N THR A 105 1.77 -7.15 29.99
CA THR A 105 1.94 -7.81 31.29
C THR A 105 0.63 -7.96 32.07
N ASP A 106 -0.35 -7.08 31.83
CA ASP A 106 -1.71 -7.15 32.39
C ASP A 106 -2.65 -8.10 31.61
N GLY A 107 -2.13 -8.81 30.61
CA GLY A 107 -2.86 -9.77 29.79
C GLY A 107 -3.60 -9.15 28.60
N SER A 108 -3.64 -7.82 28.48
CA SER A 108 -4.29 -7.13 27.36
C SER A 108 -3.60 -7.43 26.03
N ILE A 109 -4.40 -7.43 24.95
CA ILE A 109 -3.94 -7.77 23.61
C ILE A 109 -3.86 -6.48 22.78
N GLY A 110 -2.69 -6.22 22.21
CA GLY A 110 -2.45 -5.09 21.32
C GLY A 110 -1.99 -5.52 19.94
N THR A 111 -2.07 -4.58 19.01
CA THR A 111 -1.47 -4.68 17.68
C THR A 111 -0.40 -3.60 17.56
N VAL A 112 0.79 -3.98 17.10
CA VAL A 112 1.89 -3.07 16.80
C VAL A 112 2.22 -3.15 15.34
N VAL A 113 2.43 -2.00 14.70
CA VAL A 113 2.88 -1.88 13.32
C VAL A 113 4.19 -1.11 13.33
N GLU A 114 5.28 -1.82 13.10
CA GLU A 114 6.65 -1.30 13.12
C GLU A 114 7.44 -1.81 11.92
N THR A 115 8.01 -0.88 11.15
CA THR A 115 8.85 -1.17 9.99
C THR A 115 10.20 -0.47 10.15
N ASP A 116 10.86 -0.70 11.28
CA ASP A 116 12.05 0.05 11.71
C ASP A 116 13.20 -0.02 10.70
N GLU A 117 13.38 -1.18 10.05
CA GLU A 117 14.41 -1.38 9.03
C GLU A 117 14.10 -0.55 7.77
N GLU A 118 12.89 -0.67 7.22
CA GLU A 118 12.50 0.09 6.03
C GLU A 118 12.42 1.60 6.31
N ASP A 119 11.98 2.01 7.50
CA ASP A 119 11.95 3.41 7.90
C ASP A 119 13.36 4.00 8.07
N GLU A 120 14.32 3.21 8.54
CA GLU A 120 15.72 3.63 8.56
C GLU A 120 16.28 3.73 7.14
N ILE A 121 15.95 2.80 6.26
CA ILE A 121 16.33 2.85 4.83
C ILE A 121 15.80 4.13 4.18
N ILE A 122 14.51 4.45 4.34
CA ILE A 122 13.89 5.66 3.82
C ILE A 122 14.59 6.91 4.40
N SER A 123 14.81 6.94 5.71
CA SER A 123 15.48 8.07 6.37
C SER A 123 16.90 8.30 5.85
N ARG A 124 17.69 7.24 5.66
CA ARG A 124 19.04 7.30 5.08
C ARG A 124 19.03 7.80 3.64
N TRP A 125 18.10 7.29 2.82
CA TRP A 125 18.02 7.68 1.41
C TRP A 125 17.69 9.16 1.23
N GLU A 126 16.87 9.77 2.10
CA GLU A 126 16.66 11.22 2.12
C GLU A 126 17.95 12.00 2.40
N ARG A 127 18.77 11.49 3.32
CA ARG A 127 20.10 12.04 3.65
C ARG A 127 21.18 11.70 2.61
N LYS A 128 20.82 11.01 1.52
CA LYS A 128 21.72 10.56 0.45
C LYS A 128 22.76 9.54 0.92
N GLU A 129 22.42 8.79 1.98
CA GLU A 129 23.25 7.74 2.58
C GLU A 129 22.85 6.37 2.02
N PHE A 130 23.76 5.72 1.30
CA PHE A 130 23.51 4.43 0.65
C PHE A 130 24.61 3.42 1.01
N THR A 131 24.22 2.18 1.28
CA THR A 131 25.12 1.06 1.57
C THR A 131 25.58 0.35 0.30
N GLU A 132 26.71 -0.35 0.39
CA GLU A 132 27.19 -1.22 -0.70
C GLU A 132 26.25 -2.40 -0.98
N ALA A 133 25.51 -2.86 0.04
CA ALA A 133 24.48 -3.89 -0.11
C ALA A 133 23.33 -3.39 -1.01
N GLU A 134 22.85 -2.16 -0.81
CA GLU A 134 21.80 -1.54 -1.63
C GLU A 134 22.27 -1.33 -3.08
N LYS A 135 23.51 -0.88 -3.29
CA LYS A 135 24.10 -0.77 -4.64
C LYS A 135 24.15 -2.13 -5.35
N SER A 136 24.64 -3.16 -4.64
CA SER A 136 24.71 -4.53 -5.16
C SER A 136 23.33 -5.10 -5.46
N TRP A 137 22.35 -4.82 -4.60
CA TRP A 137 20.96 -5.19 -4.79
C TRP A 137 20.37 -4.49 -6.02
N ALA A 138 20.59 -3.20 -6.21
CA ALA A 138 20.06 -2.42 -7.33
C ALA A 138 20.52 -2.98 -8.69
N ILE A 139 21.80 -3.36 -8.80
CA ILE A 139 22.38 -3.99 -9.99
C ILE A 139 21.71 -5.34 -10.26
N LYS A 140 21.58 -6.20 -9.23
CA LYS A 140 20.92 -7.51 -9.37
C LYS A 140 19.45 -7.36 -9.75
N TRP A 141 18.75 -6.43 -9.11
CA TRP A 141 17.32 -6.21 -9.33
C TRP A 141 17.03 -5.79 -10.77
N ARG A 142 17.80 -4.84 -11.35
CA ARG A 142 17.64 -4.48 -12.76
C ARG A 142 17.85 -5.66 -13.69
N ARG A 143 18.86 -6.50 -13.47
CA ARG A 143 19.10 -7.71 -14.30
C ARG A 143 17.91 -8.68 -14.29
N ILE A 144 17.22 -8.80 -13.16
CA ILE A 144 16.07 -9.68 -13.01
C ILE A 144 14.81 -9.06 -13.62
N TYR A 145 14.51 -7.80 -13.30
CA TYR A 145 13.26 -7.12 -13.68
C TYR A 145 13.30 -6.40 -15.03
N GLU A 146 14.44 -6.37 -15.74
CA GLU A 146 14.49 -6.00 -17.16
C GLU A 146 14.05 -7.13 -18.09
N ARG A 147 13.75 -8.32 -17.57
CA ARG A 147 13.19 -9.42 -18.36
C ARG A 147 11.74 -9.07 -18.74
N PRO A 148 11.39 -9.08 -20.04
CA PRO A 148 10.03 -8.82 -20.48
C PRO A 148 9.03 -9.79 -19.87
N PHE A 149 7.81 -9.31 -19.64
CA PHE A 149 6.69 -10.16 -19.28
C PHE A 149 6.44 -11.21 -20.38
N ASN A 150 6.38 -12.50 -19.99
CA ASN A 150 6.25 -13.60 -20.94
C ASN A 150 4.77 -13.95 -21.17
N HIS A 151 4.07 -13.11 -21.94
CA HIS A 151 2.66 -13.35 -22.27
C HIS A 151 2.42 -14.70 -22.97
N LYS A 152 3.39 -15.20 -23.76
CA LYS A 152 3.28 -16.50 -24.44
C LYS A 152 3.08 -17.66 -23.48
N MET A 153 3.70 -17.59 -22.31
CA MET A 153 3.52 -18.61 -21.27
C MET A 153 2.04 -18.80 -20.88
N TYR A 154 1.24 -17.74 -20.93
CA TYR A 154 -0.19 -17.78 -20.63
C TYR A 154 -0.99 -18.31 -21.82
N THR A 155 -0.69 -17.84 -23.03
CA THR A 155 -1.36 -18.31 -24.25
C THR A 155 -1.09 -19.79 -24.56
N ASP A 156 0.12 -20.27 -24.23
CA ASP A 156 0.49 -21.67 -24.36
C ASP A 156 -0.33 -22.53 -23.39
N LYS A 157 -0.56 -22.06 -22.16
CA LYS A 157 -1.37 -22.79 -21.17
C LYS A 157 -2.86 -22.84 -21.54
N ILE A 158 -3.36 -21.80 -22.18
CA ILE A 158 -4.70 -21.80 -22.79
C ILE A 158 -4.77 -22.88 -23.88
N SER A 159 -3.79 -22.91 -24.78
CA SER A 159 -3.73 -23.87 -25.89
C SER A 159 -3.55 -25.31 -25.41
N GLU A 160 -2.69 -25.55 -24.41
CA GLU A 160 -2.52 -26.86 -23.76
C GLU A 160 -3.80 -27.38 -23.09
N ALA A 161 -4.70 -26.49 -22.68
CA ALA A 161 -6.01 -26.85 -22.14
C ALA A 161 -7.04 -27.15 -23.24
N GLY A 162 -6.66 -27.04 -24.51
CA GLY A 162 -7.54 -27.19 -25.67
C GLY A 162 -8.52 -26.03 -25.83
N LEU A 163 -8.17 -24.85 -25.32
CA LEU A 163 -8.97 -23.63 -25.40
C LEU A 163 -8.39 -22.67 -26.43
N ASN A 164 -9.24 -21.79 -26.95
CA ASN A 164 -8.85 -20.69 -27.83
C ASN A 164 -9.60 -19.42 -27.43
N PHE A 165 -9.15 -18.29 -27.95
CA PHE A 165 -9.81 -17.00 -27.78
C PHE A 165 -9.60 -16.15 -29.02
N LYS A 166 -10.50 -15.19 -29.22
CA LYS A 166 -10.33 -14.16 -30.25
C LYS A 166 -9.46 -13.04 -29.68
N THR A 167 -8.62 -12.43 -30.50
CA THR A 167 -7.86 -11.24 -30.08
C THR A 167 -8.83 -10.12 -29.70
N PRO A 168 -8.75 -9.55 -28.48
CA PRO A 168 -9.67 -8.50 -28.03
C PRO A 168 -9.48 -7.21 -28.82
N LYS A 169 -10.55 -6.48 -29.11
CA LYS A 169 -10.53 -5.19 -29.83
C LYS A 169 -10.47 -3.97 -28.91
N ASP A 170 -11.01 -4.09 -27.71
CA ASP A 170 -11.04 -3.07 -26.67
C ASP A 170 -10.89 -3.66 -25.27
N GLY A 171 -10.88 -2.80 -24.25
CA GLY A 171 -10.73 -3.22 -22.86
C GLY A 171 -11.90 -4.07 -22.33
N ASN A 172 -13.14 -3.81 -22.79
CA ASN A 172 -14.30 -4.57 -22.35
C ASN A 172 -14.26 -5.99 -22.91
N GLU A 173 -13.98 -6.13 -24.22
CA GLU A 173 -13.81 -7.45 -24.84
C GLU A 173 -12.64 -8.22 -24.20
N LEU A 174 -11.55 -7.53 -23.85
CA LEU A 174 -10.44 -8.11 -23.10
C LEU A 174 -10.88 -8.68 -21.75
N ALA A 175 -11.63 -7.91 -20.96
CA ALA A 175 -12.13 -8.35 -19.66
C ALA A 175 -13.08 -9.55 -19.79
N GLU A 176 -14.02 -9.50 -20.74
CA GLU A 176 -14.96 -10.59 -21.00
C GLU A 176 -14.24 -11.89 -21.42
N ILE A 177 -13.24 -11.81 -22.30
CA ILE A 177 -12.44 -12.96 -22.72
C ILE A 177 -11.68 -13.55 -21.53
N VAL A 178 -11.03 -12.70 -20.73
CA VAL A 178 -10.28 -13.14 -19.54
C VAL A 178 -11.21 -13.85 -18.56
N ASP A 179 -12.36 -13.25 -18.25
CA ASP A 179 -13.32 -13.80 -17.29
C ASP A 179 -13.94 -15.09 -17.81
N SER A 180 -14.19 -15.22 -19.12
CA SER A 180 -14.62 -16.47 -19.74
C SER A 180 -13.56 -17.56 -19.58
N LEU A 181 -12.30 -17.28 -19.92
CA LEU A 181 -11.21 -18.25 -19.85
C LEU A 181 -10.95 -18.72 -18.42
N LEU A 182 -10.96 -17.80 -17.45
CA LEU A 182 -10.72 -18.13 -16.05
C LEU A 182 -11.86 -18.94 -15.41
N ASN A 183 -13.05 -18.92 -16.01
CA ASN A 183 -14.18 -19.77 -15.62
C ASN A 183 -14.17 -21.17 -16.28
N GLU A 184 -13.18 -21.48 -17.12
CA GLU A 184 -13.06 -22.81 -17.74
C GLU A 184 -12.45 -23.85 -16.79
N LYS A 185 -13.17 -24.96 -16.57
CA LYS A 185 -12.70 -26.07 -15.73
C LYS A 185 -11.39 -26.68 -16.23
N LYS A 186 -11.23 -26.76 -17.56
CA LYS A 186 -10.03 -27.33 -18.20
C LYS A 186 -8.76 -26.52 -17.91
N LEU A 187 -8.90 -25.22 -17.60
CA LEU A 187 -7.76 -24.34 -17.36
C LEU A 187 -7.27 -24.38 -15.90
N GLN A 188 -8.10 -24.80 -14.93
CA GLN A 188 -7.82 -24.63 -13.50
C GLN A 188 -6.49 -25.25 -13.05
N SER A 189 -6.18 -26.48 -13.47
CA SER A 189 -4.89 -27.12 -13.13
C SER A 189 -3.69 -26.39 -13.74
N LYS A 190 -3.85 -25.82 -14.94
CA LYS A 190 -2.82 -25.03 -15.63
C LYS A 190 -2.59 -23.68 -14.94
N LEU A 191 -3.63 -23.09 -14.36
CA LEU A 191 -3.52 -21.87 -13.56
C LEU A 191 -2.66 -22.08 -12.31
N LEU A 192 -2.78 -23.22 -11.62
CA LEU A 192 -1.91 -23.56 -10.49
C LEU A 192 -0.44 -23.69 -10.91
N VAL A 193 -0.18 -24.25 -12.10
CA VAL A 193 1.18 -24.31 -12.66
C VAL A 193 1.72 -22.91 -13.00
N LEU A 194 0.87 -22.02 -13.55
CA LEU A 194 1.24 -20.63 -13.82
C LEU A 194 1.58 -19.88 -12.53
N LEU A 195 0.74 -20.01 -11.51
CA LEU A 195 0.96 -19.44 -10.17
C LEU A 195 2.30 -19.92 -9.60
N ALA A 196 2.53 -21.23 -9.58
CA ALA A 196 3.77 -21.80 -9.08
C ALA A 196 5.01 -21.22 -9.78
N LYS A 197 4.94 -21.08 -11.11
CA LYS A 197 6.05 -20.57 -11.91
C LYS A 197 6.26 -19.07 -11.76
N GLU A 198 5.21 -18.25 -11.79
CA GLU A 198 5.36 -16.78 -11.76
C GLU A 198 5.77 -16.25 -10.39
N PHE A 199 5.32 -16.92 -9.34
CA PHE A 199 5.64 -16.54 -7.97
C PHE A 199 6.81 -17.33 -7.38
N ASN A 200 7.50 -18.14 -8.21
CA ASN A 200 8.66 -18.97 -7.83
C ASN A 200 8.41 -19.80 -6.56
N MET A 201 7.28 -20.53 -6.51
CA MET A 201 6.91 -21.31 -5.33
C MET A 201 7.83 -22.53 -5.14
N PRO A 202 8.33 -22.80 -3.91
CA PRO A 202 9.07 -24.02 -3.60
C PRO A 202 8.25 -25.29 -3.86
N LEU A 203 8.89 -26.40 -4.22
CA LEU A 203 8.21 -27.66 -4.56
C LEU A 203 7.35 -28.22 -3.41
N ASP A 204 7.83 -28.15 -2.17
CA ASP A 204 7.06 -28.60 -0.99
C ASP A 204 5.81 -27.76 -0.78
N PHE A 205 5.90 -26.46 -1.06
CA PHE A 205 4.74 -25.56 -1.02
C PHE A 205 3.74 -25.91 -2.12
N GLN A 206 4.21 -26.15 -3.36
CA GLN A 206 3.35 -26.60 -4.46
C GLN A 206 2.61 -27.89 -4.12
N ARG A 207 3.29 -28.87 -3.50
CA ARG A 207 2.67 -30.13 -3.05
C ARG A 207 1.57 -29.88 -2.02
N THR A 208 1.81 -28.96 -1.08
CA THR A 208 0.83 -28.58 -0.06
C THR A 208 -0.43 -27.98 -0.70
N VAL A 209 -0.26 -27.02 -1.62
CA VAL A 209 -1.36 -26.39 -2.35
C VAL A 209 -2.14 -27.41 -3.17
N LEU A 210 -1.46 -28.28 -3.91
CA LEU A 210 -2.13 -29.32 -4.71
C LEU A 210 -2.92 -30.29 -3.83
N ASN A 211 -2.34 -30.77 -2.73
CA ASN A 211 -3.02 -31.67 -1.81
C ASN A 211 -4.30 -31.04 -1.24
N ARG A 212 -4.25 -29.75 -0.87
CA ARG A 212 -5.43 -29.01 -0.43
C ARG A 212 -6.47 -28.91 -1.56
N TRP A 213 -6.04 -28.53 -2.77
CA TRP A 213 -6.94 -28.40 -3.91
C TRP A 213 -7.64 -29.72 -4.28
N TYR A 214 -6.94 -30.85 -4.20
CA TYR A 214 -7.55 -32.18 -4.37
C TYR A 214 -8.57 -32.51 -3.28
N LYS A 215 -8.30 -32.12 -2.02
CA LYS A 215 -9.24 -32.31 -0.90
C LYS A 215 -10.50 -31.46 -1.04
N GLU A 216 -10.40 -30.28 -1.67
CA GLU A 216 -11.52 -29.41 -2.01
C GLU A 216 -12.15 -29.75 -3.37
N ASP A 217 -12.09 -31.02 -3.78
CA ASP A 217 -12.65 -31.55 -5.04
C ASP A 217 -12.30 -30.71 -6.29
N LYS A 218 -11.06 -30.20 -6.32
CA LYS A 218 -10.54 -29.38 -7.43
C LYS A 218 -11.41 -28.16 -7.71
N ALA A 219 -11.90 -27.50 -6.66
CA ALA A 219 -12.69 -26.28 -6.75
C ALA A 219 -12.05 -25.23 -7.70
N MET A 220 -12.89 -24.41 -8.33
CA MET A 220 -12.42 -23.29 -9.15
C MET A 220 -11.51 -22.38 -8.32
N ILE A 221 -10.41 -21.88 -8.89
CA ILE A 221 -9.43 -21.07 -8.13
C ILE A 221 -10.07 -19.84 -7.49
N LYS A 222 -11.08 -19.24 -8.13
CA LYS A 222 -11.84 -18.11 -7.57
C LYS A 222 -12.50 -18.40 -6.21
N ILE A 223 -12.83 -19.66 -5.94
CA ILE A 223 -13.42 -20.12 -4.67
C ILE A 223 -12.31 -20.63 -3.74
N PHE A 224 -11.39 -21.43 -4.29
CA PHE A 224 -10.30 -22.06 -3.56
C PHE A 224 -9.30 -21.05 -2.95
N ALA A 225 -8.94 -20.01 -3.70
CA ALA A 225 -7.95 -19.00 -3.33
C ALA A 225 -8.26 -17.65 -4.03
N PRO A 226 -9.24 -16.87 -3.52
CA PRO A 226 -9.73 -15.64 -4.14
C PRO A 226 -8.64 -14.60 -4.47
N TYR A 227 -7.70 -14.32 -3.57
CA TYR A 227 -6.61 -13.38 -3.84
C TYR A 227 -5.63 -13.92 -4.89
N ALA A 228 -5.31 -15.22 -4.86
CA ALA A 228 -4.50 -15.83 -5.91
C ALA A 228 -5.20 -15.76 -7.28
N PHE A 229 -6.52 -15.95 -7.32
CA PHE A 229 -7.33 -15.73 -8.52
C PHE A 229 -7.24 -14.28 -9.02
N PHE A 230 -7.32 -13.30 -8.11
CA PHE A 230 -7.18 -11.89 -8.45
C PHE A 230 -5.82 -11.60 -9.11
N CYS A 231 -4.71 -12.11 -8.55
CA CYS A 231 -3.38 -11.96 -9.14
C CYS A 231 -3.30 -12.61 -10.55
N VAL A 232 -3.83 -13.82 -10.71
CA VAL A 232 -3.86 -14.49 -12.03
C VAL A 232 -4.68 -13.69 -13.03
N ARG A 233 -5.82 -13.13 -12.60
CA ARG A 233 -6.67 -12.31 -13.46
C ARG A 233 -5.94 -11.07 -13.97
N ALA A 234 -5.21 -10.37 -13.10
CA ALA A 234 -4.36 -9.26 -13.51
C ALA A 234 -3.32 -9.70 -14.56
N ASN A 235 -2.68 -10.86 -14.36
CA ASN A 235 -1.70 -11.40 -15.32
C ASN A 235 -2.34 -11.75 -16.66
N PHE A 236 -3.54 -12.31 -16.66
CA PHE A 236 -4.28 -12.66 -17.88
C PHE A 236 -4.73 -11.42 -18.66
N LEU A 237 -5.19 -10.37 -17.98
CA LEU A 237 -5.51 -9.07 -18.62
C LEU A 237 -4.28 -8.53 -19.37
N LEU A 238 -3.11 -8.55 -18.75
CA LEU A 238 -1.87 -8.14 -19.42
C LEU A 238 -1.51 -9.09 -20.56
N ALA A 239 -1.49 -10.41 -20.31
CA ALA A 239 -1.03 -11.39 -21.28
C ALA A 239 -1.88 -11.40 -22.55
N ILE A 240 -3.20 -11.34 -22.41
CA ILE A 240 -4.15 -11.33 -23.53
C ILE A 240 -4.19 -9.94 -24.17
N GLY A 241 -4.11 -8.87 -23.39
CA GLY A 241 -4.01 -7.50 -23.93
C GLY A 241 -2.80 -7.33 -24.85
N LEU A 242 -1.66 -7.94 -24.51
CA LEU A 242 -0.43 -7.94 -25.32
C LEU A 242 -0.56 -8.70 -26.65
N THR A 243 -1.64 -9.47 -26.87
CA THR A 243 -1.92 -10.10 -28.17
C THR A 243 -2.46 -9.12 -29.20
N ASN A 244 -2.99 -7.96 -28.77
CA ASN A 244 -3.39 -6.87 -29.66
C ASN A 244 -2.47 -5.66 -29.51
N HIS A 245 -1.66 -5.40 -30.53
CA HIS A 245 -0.71 -4.28 -30.54
C HIS A 245 -1.37 -2.89 -30.57
N GLN A 246 -2.67 -2.82 -30.92
CA GLN A 246 -3.44 -1.57 -30.89
C GLN A 246 -3.90 -1.24 -29.46
N LEU A 247 -4.11 -2.25 -28.62
CA LEU A 247 -4.49 -2.08 -27.20
C LEU A 247 -3.27 -1.84 -26.33
N LEU A 248 -2.34 -2.79 -26.32
CA LEU A 248 -1.07 -2.66 -25.62
C LEU A 248 0.06 -2.73 -26.63
N LYS A 249 0.76 -1.60 -26.80
CA LYS A 249 1.89 -1.54 -27.73
C LYS A 249 3.03 -2.40 -27.18
N PRO A 250 3.51 -3.40 -27.93
CA PRO A 250 4.56 -4.29 -27.47
C PRO A 250 5.95 -3.66 -27.74
N ASN A 251 6.13 -2.36 -27.48
CA ASN A 251 7.43 -1.75 -27.75
C ASN A 251 8.47 -2.29 -26.75
N LYS A 252 9.72 -2.42 -27.18
CA LYS A 252 10.77 -3.13 -26.44
C LYS A 252 11.19 -2.41 -25.15
N LYS A 253 10.91 -1.11 -25.03
CA LYS A 253 11.24 -0.28 -23.86
C LYS A 253 10.15 -0.40 -22.78
N ASP A 254 8.89 -0.40 -23.19
CA ASP A 254 7.72 -0.49 -22.32
C ASP A 254 7.54 -1.92 -21.77
N ARG A 255 7.84 -2.95 -22.57
CA ARG A 255 7.82 -4.36 -22.11
C ARG A 255 8.73 -4.70 -20.93
N LYS A 256 9.77 -3.88 -20.67
CA LYS A 256 10.64 -4.03 -19.49
C LYS A 256 10.01 -3.48 -18.21
N ASN A 257 8.94 -2.69 -18.33
CA ASN A 257 8.24 -2.08 -17.21
C ASN A 257 6.89 -2.74 -16.93
N ASP A 258 6.22 -3.30 -17.94
CA ASP A 258 4.91 -3.97 -17.80
C ASP A 258 4.84 -4.92 -16.58
N ARG A 259 5.91 -5.69 -16.31
CA ARG A 259 5.95 -6.59 -15.13
C ARG A 259 5.91 -5.81 -13.81
N LYS A 260 6.65 -4.71 -13.70
CA LYS A 260 6.71 -3.86 -12.50
C LYS A 260 5.40 -3.11 -12.31
N ASP A 261 4.87 -2.56 -13.41
CA ASP A 261 3.58 -1.87 -13.42
C ASP A 261 2.48 -2.83 -12.94
N LEU A 262 2.46 -4.06 -13.47
CA LEU A 262 1.54 -5.10 -13.00
C LEU A 262 1.68 -5.41 -11.50
N GLU A 263 2.87 -5.32 -10.90
CA GLU A 263 3.01 -5.59 -9.47
C GLU A 263 2.26 -4.58 -8.59
N TYR A 264 2.06 -3.34 -9.04
CA TYR A 264 1.20 -2.38 -8.33
C TYR A 264 -0.25 -2.88 -8.28
N CYS A 265 -0.72 -3.56 -9.34
CA CYS A 265 -2.09 -4.08 -9.41
C CYS A 265 -2.38 -5.12 -8.33
N TYR A 266 -1.39 -5.87 -7.86
CA TYR A 266 -1.57 -6.87 -6.79
C TYR A 266 -1.95 -6.26 -5.44
N TYR A 267 -1.75 -4.95 -5.26
CA TYR A 267 -2.09 -4.24 -4.03
C TYR A 267 -3.43 -3.53 -4.08
N LEU A 268 -4.09 -3.47 -5.26
CA LEU A 268 -5.40 -2.84 -5.42
C LEU A 268 -6.43 -3.33 -4.41
N PRO A 269 -6.51 -4.63 -4.03
CA PRO A 269 -7.51 -5.06 -3.07
C PRO A 269 -7.42 -4.39 -1.69
N HIS A 270 -6.31 -3.71 -1.38
CA HIS A 270 -5.98 -3.17 -0.06
C HIS A 270 -5.85 -1.64 -0.04
N CYS A 271 -6.45 -0.95 -1.01
CA CYS A 271 -6.60 0.51 -1.01
C CYS A 271 -8.03 0.96 -1.40
N GLU A 272 -8.31 2.24 -1.23
CA GLU A 272 -9.57 2.87 -1.70
C GLU A 272 -9.36 3.52 -3.07
N ILE A 273 -8.16 4.06 -3.28
CA ILE A 273 -7.82 4.88 -4.45
C ILE A 273 -6.53 4.36 -5.07
N PHE A 274 -6.52 4.28 -6.40
CA PHE A 274 -5.32 4.04 -7.18
C PHE A 274 -5.15 5.16 -8.20
N SER A 275 -3.95 5.75 -8.27
CA SER A 275 -3.63 6.80 -9.23
C SER A 275 -2.47 6.41 -10.11
N SER A 276 -2.62 6.61 -11.41
CA SER A 276 -1.60 6.33 -12.41
C SER A 276 -1.69 7.27 -13.62
N LYS A 277 -0.54 7.56 -14.24
CA LYS A 277 -0.45 8.16 -15.59
C LYS A 277 -0.18 7.11 -16.67
N ASP A 278 0.16 5.89 -16.28
CA ASP A 278 0.56 4.81 -17.16
C ASP A 278 -0.61 4.27 -18.00
N LYS A 279 -0.32 3.90 -19.25
CA LYS A 279 -1.33 3.46 -20.21
C LYS A 279 -1.84 2.05 -19.91
N LEU A 280 -0.96 1.16 -19.46
CA LEU A 280 -1.34 -0.19 -19.04
C LEU A 280 -2.27 -0.12 -17.84
N HIS A 281 -1.95 0.71 -16.84
CA HIS A 281 -2.84 0.92 -15.70
C HIS A 281 -4.21 1.48 -16.09
N LYS A 282 -4.24 2.54 -16.92
CA LYS A 282 -5.50 3.09 -17.44
C LYS A 282 -6.35 2.07 -18.17
N MET A 283 -5.72 1.07 -18.79
CA MET A 283 -6.40 0.01 -19.52
C MET A 283 -6.90 -1.11 -18.60
N ILE A 284 -6.08 -1.66 -17.70
CA ILE A 284 -6.44 -2.88 -16.95
C ILE A 284 -7.05 -2.61 -15.57
N VAL A 285 -6.66 -1.53 -14.90
CA VAL A 285 -7.10 -1.25 -13.52
C VAL A 285 -8.61 -1.09 -13.41
N PRO A 286 -9.32 -0.40 -14.32
CA PRO A 286 -10.79 -0.29 -14.24
C PRO A 286 -11.51 -1.64 -14.17
N PHE A 287 -10.92 -2.70 -14.75
CA PHE A 287 -11.49 -4.04 -14.71
C PHE A 287 -11.10 -4.82 -13.45
N LEU A 288 -10.09 -4.39 -12.70
CA LEU A 288 -9.61 -5.00 -11.46
C LEU A 288 -10.21 -4.36 -10.20
N LEU A 289 -10.72 -3.13 -10.31
CA LEU A 289 -11.28 -2.42 -9.17
C LEU A 289 -12.61 -3.02 -8.71
N ARG A 290 -12.82 -2.97 -7.40
CA ARG A 290 -14.14 -3.16 -6.80
C ARG A 290 -15.01 -1.91 -6.97
N PRO A 291 -16.35 -2.04 -6.84
CA PRO A 291 -17.27 -0.91 -6.99
C PRO A 291 -17.02 0.26 -6.01
N ASP A 292 -16.52 -0.04 -4.81
CA ASP A 292 -16.21 0.95 -3.77
C ASP A 292 -14.92 1.73 -4.05
N GLN A 293 -14.06 1.28 -4.96
CA GLN A 293 -12.76 1.90 -5.22
C GLN A 293 -12.81 2.99 -6.29
N SER A 294 -11.74 3.78 -6.38
CA SER A 294 -11.59 4.82 -7.41
C SER A 294 -10.25 4.72 -8.14
N PHE A 295 -10.31 4.73 -9.48
CA PHE A 295 -9.15 5.05 -10.32
C PHE A 295 -9.10 6.55 -10.57
N VAL A 296 -7.92 7.16 -10.40
CA VAL A 296 -7.71 8.58 -10.71
C VAL A 296 -6.58 8.75 -11.71
N ASP A 297 -6.82 9.59 -12.72
CA ASP A 297 -5.77 9.99 -13.64
C ASP A 297 -4.74 10.88 -12.91
N GLY A 298 -3.47 10.49 -13.01
CA GLY A 298 -2.39 11.18 -12.32
C GLY A 298 -2.19 12.66 -12.67
N GLU A 299 -2.55 13.10 -13.88
CA GLU A 299 -2.48 14.52 -14.24
C GLU A 299 -3.60 15.32 -13.59
N LYS A 300 -4.81 14.73 -13.50
CA LYS A 300 -5.93 15.35 -12.79
C LYS A 300 -5.62 15.50 -11.30
N LEU A 301 -5.10 14.44 -10.67
CA LEU A 301 -4.69 14.50 -9.27
C LEU A 301 -3.61 15.57 -9.05
N LYS A 302 -2.56 15.57 -9.88
CA LYS A 302 -1.49 16.58 -9.79
C LYS A 302 -2.03 18.01 -9.92
N SER A 303 -2.86 18.27 -10.93
CA SER A 303 -3.42 19.61 -11.15
C SER A 303 -4.22 20.11 -9.95
N ASP A 304 -4.96 19.24 -9.28
CA ASP A 304 -5.73 19.62 -8.09
C ASP A 304 -4.84 19.82 -6.87
N LEU A 305 -3.80 18.99 -6.69
CA LEU A 305 -2.80 19.17 -5.63
C LEU A 305 -2.05 20.50 -5.75
N ILE A 306 -1.78 20.98 -6.97
CA ILE A 306 -1.22 22.31 -7.23
C ILE A 306 -2.16 23.39 -6.68
N ASN A 307 -3.44 23.37 -7.08
CA ASN A 307 -4.42 24.35 -6.64
C ASN A 307 -4.58 24.37 -5.11
N LEU A 308 -4.61 23.18 -4.49
CA LEU A 308 -4.69 23.03 -3.04
C LEU A 308 -3.43 23.55 -2.34
N SER A 309 -2.24 23.31 -2.90
CA SER A 309 -0.97 23.81 -2.37
C SER A 309 -0.89 25.34 -2.45
N GLU A 310 -1.27 25.93 -3.58
CA GLU A 310 -1.32 27.38 -3.77
C GLU A 310 -2.32 28.06 -2.83
N THR A 311 -3.47 27.43 -2.60
CA THR A 311 -4.47 27.93 -1.65
C THR A 311 -3.94 27.88 -0.22
N TRP A 312 -3.35 26.76 0.18
CA TRP A 312 -2.75 26.58 1.50
C TRP A 312 -1.64 27.60 1.80
N ASN A 313 -0.80 27.90 0.81
CA ASN A 313 0.33 28.83 0.96
C ASN A 313 -0.11 30.29 1.12
N LYS A 314 -1.35 30.64 0.78
CA LYS A 314 -1.91 31.99 0.99
C LYS A 314 -2.44 32.20 2.40
N LEU A 315 -2.65 31.13 3.16
CA LEU A 315 -3.13 31.20 4.54
C LEU A 315 -2.00 31.64 5.48
N SER A 316 -2.34 32.46 6.46
CA SER A 316 -1.52 32.72 7.64
C SER A 316 -1.37 31.46 8.49
N GLU A 317 -0.40 31.44 9.40
CA GLU A 317 -0.18 30.30 10.31
C GLU A 317 -1.40 30.03 11.19
N GLU A 318 -2.08 31.08 11.69
CA GLU A 318 -3.30 30.94 12.48
C GLU A 318 -4.45 30.32 11.66
N GLU A 319 -4.62 30.74 10.41
CA GLU A 319 -5.62 30.16 9.49
C GLU A 319 -5.32 28.68 9.18
N LYS A 320 -4.04 28.31 9.02
CA LYS A 320 -3.65 26.89 8.82
C LYS A 320 -3.96 26.03 10.03
N ILE A 321 -3.66 26.52 11.24
CA ILE A 321 -3.96 25.82 12.50
C ILE A 321 -5.48 25.65 12.65
N ASN A 322 -6.25 26.72 12.46
CA ASN A 322 -7.71 26.68 12.54
C ASN A 322 -8.31 25.72 11.51
N TYR A 323 -7.83 25.78 10.26
CA TYR A 323 -8.23 24.85 9.21
C TYR A 323 -7.97 23.40 9.61
N HIS A 324 -6.75 23.10 10.07
CA HIS A 324 -6.37 21.74 10.48
C HIS A 324 -7.22 21.25 11.67
N ASN A 325 -7.50 22.11 12.64
CA ASN A 325 -8.35 21.80 13.80
C ASN A 325 -9.81 21.52 13.41
N GLU A 326 -10.39 22.35 12.55
CA GLU A 326 -11.80 22.24 12.18
C GLU A 326 -12.08 21.14 11.15
N ARG A 327 -11.14 20.90 10.24
CA ARG A 327 -11.35 20.01 9.09
C ARG A 327 -10.51 18.75 9.11
N GLY A 328 -9.45 18.67 9.92
CA GLY A 328 -8.52 17.55 9.92
C GLY A 328 -7.91 17.37 8.52
N SER A 329 -8.10 16.17 7.95
CA SER A 329 -7.68 15.84 6.58
C SER A 329 -8.78 16.02 5.53
N ALA A 330 -9.91 16.64 5.86
CA ALA A 330 -10.93 16.98 4.87
C ALA A 330 -10.43 18.14 3.98
N PRO A 331 -10.42 17.99 2.63
CA PRO A 331 -10.07 19.06 1.72
C PRO A 331 -11.12 20.19 1.72
N PRO A 332 -10.80 21.37 1.17
CA PRO A 332 -11.75 22.47 1.03
C PRO A 332 -12.94 22.04 0.17
N GLU A 333 -14.13 22.55 0.50
CA GLU A 333 -15.36 22.24 -0.22
C GLU A 333 -15.32 22.84 -1.63
N ASN A 334 -15.12 21.98 -2.62
CA ASN A 334 -15.08 22.36 -4.01
C ASN A 334 -15.46 21.17 -4.89
N GLU A 335 -16.68 21.20 -5.45
CA GLU A 335 -17.17 20.13 -6.34
C GLU A 335 -16.35 19.97 -7.63
N LYS A 336 -15.44 20.91 -7.95
CA LYS A 336 -14.48 20.77 -9.07
C LYS A 336 -13.16 20.11 -8.65
N SER A 337 -12.87 20.01 -7.36
CA SER A 337 -11.67 19.34 -6.83
C SER A 337 -11.88 17.83 -6.84
N ILE A 338 -10.96 17.10 -7.48
CA ILE A 338 -10.99 15.64 -7.48
C ILE A 338 -10.68 15.10 -6.08
N VAL A 339 -9.82 15.77 -5.31
CA VAL A 339 -9.52 15.39 -3.91
C VAL A 339 -10.78 15.52 -3.05
N PHE A 340 -11.56 16.60 -3.20
CA PHE A 340 -12.84 16.74 -2.51
C PHE A 340 -13.88 15.70 -2.94
N GLN A 341 -14.01 15.42 -4.25
CA GLN A 341 -14.92 14.37 -4.74
C GLN A 341 -14.56 12.98 -4.19
N LEU A 342 -13.26 12.66 -4.12
CA LEU A 342 -12.78 11.41 -3.53
C LEU A 342 -13.09 11.35 -2.04
N TRP A 343 -12.82 12.43 -1.31
CA TRP A 343 -13.13 12.53 0.11
C TRP A 343 -14.63 12.34 0.38
N LYS A 344 -15.48 13.01 -0.40
CA LYS A 344 -16.94 12.89 -0.31
C LYS A 344 -17.43 11.46 -0.59
N LYS A 345 -16.80 10.75 -1.54
CA LYS A 345 -17.15 9.36 -1.88
C LYS A 345 -16.77 8.37 -0.77
N HIS A 346 -15.55 8.49 -0.23
CA HIS A 346 -14.95 7.45 0.63
C HIS A 346 -15.06 7.73 2.13
N GLN A 347 -15.26 8.99 2.52
CA GLN A 347 -15.37 9.41 3.92
C GLN A 347 -16.63 10.22 4.20
N GLY A 348 -16.83 11.32 3.45
CA GLY A 348 -18.03 12.17 3.52
C GLY A 348 -18.26 12.95 4.81
N GLU A 349 -17.57 12.62 5.90
CA GLU A 349 -17.75 13.22 7.22
C GLU A 349 -16.48 13.91 7.69
N ILE A 350 -16.61 15.18 8.09
CA ILE A 350 -15.50 15.94 8.64
C ILE A 350 -15.15 15.38 10.02
N ARG A 351 -13.89 15.03 10.21
CA ARG A 351 -13.34 14.62 11.50
C ARG A 351 -12.32 15.65 11.94
N LYS A 352 -12.67 16.40 12.98
CA LYS A 352 -11.80 17.40 13.58
C LYS A 352 -10.49 16.75 14.02
N SER A 353 -9.38 17.45 13.84
CA SER A 353 -8.11 16.97 14.39
C SER A 353 -8.17 16.99 15.92
N PHE A 354 -7.32 16.19 16.54
CA PHE A 354 -7.20 16.20 17.99
C PHE A 354 -6.42 17.45 18.43
N PRO A 355 -7.05 18.41 19.16
CA PRO A 355 -6.36 19.63 19.56
C PRO A 355 -5.21 19.32 20.54
N LEU A 356 -4.06 19.95 20.37
CA LEU A 356 -2.89 19.71 21.24
C LEU A 356 -3.19 20.04 22.72
N GLU A 357 -4.08 21.00 22.96
CA GLU A 357 -4.52 21.38 24.31
C GLU A 357 -5.15 20.21 25.05
N MET A 358 -5.77 19.26 24.34
CA MET A 358 -6.35 18.07 24.94
C MET A 358 -5.30 17.12 25.52
N LEU A 359 -4.04 17.16 25.05
CA LEU A 359 -2.95 16.38 25.66
C LEU A 359 -2.69 16.81 27.11
N LYS A 360 -2.95 18.09 27.42
CA LYS A 360 -2.81 18.66 28.77
C LYS A 360 -4.05 18.46 29.64
N MET A 361 -5.11 17.84 29.11
CA MET A 361 -6.32 17.56 29.87
C MET A 361 -5.98 16.60 31.00
N LYS A 362 -6.41 16.94 32.21
CA LYS A 362 -6.21 16.13 33.40
C LYS A 362 -7.30 15.06 33.51
N LEU A 363 -6.89 13.85 33.83
CA LEU A 363 -7.68 12.63 33.89
C LEU A 363 -7.48 11.94 35.24
N VAL A 364 -8.48 11.14 35.61
CA VAL A 364 -8.46 10.29 36.80
C VAL A 364 -9.04 8.93 36.43
N ASP A 365 -8.43 7.83 36.88
CA ASP A 365 -8.97 6.49 36.65
C ASP A 365 -10.05 6.15 37.69
N PHE A 366 -11.31 6.36 37.32
CA PHE A 366 -12.46 6.07 38.18
C PHE A 366 -12.68 4.58 38.49
N ARG A 367 -11.91 3.67 37.88
CA ARG A 367 -11.94 2.24 38.24
C ARG A 367 -11.18 1.94 39.54
N LEU A 368 -10.31 2.84 39.97
CA LEU A 368 -9.56 2.71 41.22
C LEU A 368 -10.36 3.25 42.42
N PRO A 369 -10.12 2.73 43.65
CA PRO A 369 -10.63 3.33 44.88
C PRO A 369 -10.28 4.81 44.97
N LYS A 370 -11.12 5.61 45.65
CA LYS A 370 -10.97 7.08 45.68
C LYS A 370 -9.63 7.51 46.29
N GLU A 371 -9.08 6.71 47.18
CA GLU A 371 -7.81 6.93 47.87
C GLU A 371 -6.60 6.68 46.95
N GLU A 372 -6.77 5.92 45.87
CA GLU A 372 -5.74 5.55 44.89
C GLU A 372 -5.86 6.34 43.57
N GLN A 373 -6.89 7.17 43.44
CA GLN A 373 -7.12 8.02 42.27
C GLN A 373 -6.09 9.14 42.19
N VAL A 374 -5.07 8.95 41.36
CA VAL A 374 -4.06 9.96 41.04
C VAL A 374 -4.43 10.67 39.74
N GLU A 375 -4.29 11.99 39.75
CA GLU A 375 -4.48 12.83 38.56
C GLU A 375 -3.28 12.71 37.61
N PHE A 376 -3.53 12.46 36.33
CA PHE A 376 -2.51 12.41 35.28
C PHE A 376 -3.02 13.12 34.02
N THR A 377 -2.13 13.56 33.15
CA THR A 377 -2.47 14.17 31.86
C THR A 377 -2.79 13.11 30.81
N PHE A 378 -3.60 13.48 29.81
CA PHE A 378 -3.83 12.58 28.67
C PHE A 378 -2.53 12.22 27.93
N GLU A 379 -1.56 13.13 27.89
CA GLU A 379 -0.22 12.84 27.37
C GLU A 379 0.48 11.72 28.15
N GLU A 380 0.51 11.80 29.49
CA GLU A 380 1.08 10.76 30.35
C GLU A 380 0.35 9.43 30.18
N PHE A 381 -0.98 9.46 29.99
CA PHE A 381 -1.77 8.27 29.69
C PHE A 381 -1.34 7.62 28.37
N ILE A 382 -1.25 8.38 27.28
CA ILE A 382 -0.81 7.87 25.97
C ILE A 382 0.61 7.33 26.04
N ARG A 383 1.52 8.02 26.74
CA ARG A 383 2.89 7.53 26.97
C ARG A 383 2.89 6.21 27.73
N SER A 384 2.08 6.09 28.79
CA SER A 384 1.96 4.83 29.55
C SER A 384 1.46 3.67 28.69
N ILE A 385 0.52 3.92 27.77
CA ILE A 385 0.06 2.91 26.80
C ILE A 385 1.20 2.54 25.85
N SER A 386 1.93 3.54 25.32
CA SER A 386 3.07 3.30 24.44
C SER A 386 4.15 2.45 25.11
N ASP A 387 4.48 2.75 26.36
CA ASP A 387 5.47 2.00 27.14
C ASP A 387 4.99 0.58 27.47
N LYS A 388 3.71 0.40 27.78
CA LYS A 388 3.12 -0.94 27.94
C LYS A 388 3.27 -1.78 26.68
N VAL A 389 2.97 -1.20 25.53
CA VAL A 389 3.06 -1.87 24.23
C VAL A 389 4.51 -2.21 23.88
N LYS A 390 5.46 -1.30 24.13
CA LYS A 390 6.90 -1.55 23.94
C LYS A 390 7.42 -2.72 24.78
N ASN A 391 6.93 -2.86 26.00
CA ASN A 391 7.32 -3.92 26.93
C ASN A 391 6.48 -5.20 26.78
N SER A 392 5.63 -5.29 25.75
CA SER A 392 4.77 -6.44 25.51
C SER A 392 5.49 -7.55 24.75
N GLU A 393 5.12 -8.79 25.01
CA GLU A 393 5.67 -9.97 24.32
C GLU A 393 4.90 -10.26 23.03
N ASN A 394 5.59 -10.78 22.02
CA ASN A 394 4.95 -11.21 20.78
C ASN A 394 4.10 -12.46 21.02
N ILE A 395 2.87 -12.43 20.54
CA ILE A 395 1.99 -13.60 20.58
C ILE A 395 2.47 -14.62 19.54
N SER A 396 2.61 -15.89 19.96
CA SER A 396 3.06 -16.96 19.07
C SER A 396 2.01 -17.27 17.97
N PRO A 397 2.40 -17.80 16.79
CA PRO A 397 1.46 -18.16 15.74
C PRO A 397 0.38 -19.17 16.18
N GLU A 398 0.71 -20.07 17.12
CA GLU A 398 -0.22 -21.08 17.65
C GLU A 398 -1.29 -20.45 18.55
N GLU A 399 -0.87 -19.52 19.41
CA GLU A 399 -1.77 -18.75 20.26
C GLU A 399 -2.63 -17.80 19.44
N LEU A 400 -2.06 -17.16 18.42
CA LEU A 400 -2.78 -16.30 17.48
C LEU A 400 -3.95 -17.04 16.81
N ARG A 401 -3.73 -18.29 16.38
CA ARG A 401 -4.81 -19.12 15.80
C ARG A 401 -5.95 -19.39 16.76
N LYS A 402 -5.65 -19.58 18.05
CA LYS A 402 -6.68 -19.74 19.10
C LYS A 402 -7.48 -18.44 19.29
N LEU A 403 -6.77 -17.32 19.40
CA LEU A 403 -7.38 -16.00 19.56
C LEU A 403 -8.31 -15.60 18.40
N HIS A 404 -7.92 -15.93 17.16
CA HIS A 404 -8.76 -15.71 15.98
C HIS A 404 -10.06 -16.53 16.02
N GLY A 405 -10.06 -17.69 16.70
CA GLY A 405 -11.26 -18.50 16.91
C GLY A 405 -12.18 -17.96 18.02
N GLU A 406 -11.65 -17.18 18.94
CA GLU A 406 -12.35 -16.67 20.14
C GLU A 406 -12.89 -15.24 19.96
N ASN A 407 -12.67 -14.62 18.80
CA ASN A 407 -13.18 -13.29 18.45
C ASN A 407 -12.78 -12.19 19.46
N ASN A 408 -11.55 -12.26 19.96
CA ASN A 408 -11.06 -11.35 21.00
C ASN A 408 -10.44 -10.09 20.34
N PRO A 409 -11.08 -8.90 20.38
CA PRO A 409 -10.59 -7.74 19.65
C PRO A 409 -9.31 -7.18 20.31
N ALA A 410 -8.37 -6.73 19.46
CA ALA A 410 -7.24 -5.95 19.95
C ALA A 410 -7.75 -4.68 20.66
N THR A 411 -7.25 -4.43 21.87
CA THR A 411 -7.67 -3.28 22.68
C THR A 411 -6.88 -2.01 22.35
N ILE A 412 -5.69 -2.16 21.76
CA ILE A 412 -4.77 -1.06 21.42
C ILE A 412 -4.15 -1.32 20.05
N LEU A 413 -4.02 -0.27 19.22
CA LEU A 413 -3.22 -0.27 18.00
C LEU A 413 -2.16 0.83 18.10
N GLN A 414 -0.88 0.45 17.99
CA GLN A 414 0.24 1.39 17.89
C GLN A 414 0.90 1.25 16.52
N ARG A 415 1.11 2.38 15.85
CA ARG A 415 1.93 2.45 14.62
C ARG A 415 3.05 3.45 14.84
N THR A 416 4.28 3.02 14.59
CA THR A 416 5.46 3.88 14.62
C THR A 416 5.89 4.17 13.18
N THR A 417 6.26 5.42 12.89
CA THR A 417 6.78 5.80 11.57
C THR A 417 7.85 6.86 11.73
N LYS A 418 9.03 6.66 11.12
CA LYS A 418 10.08 7.70 11.10
C LYS A 418 9.81 8.75 10.03
N ILE A 419 9.74 10.01 10.46
CA ILE A 419 9.52 11.19 9.62
C ILE A 419 10.55 12.25 10.02
N SER A 420 11.10 12.99 9.04
CA SER A 420 12.04 14.07 9.33
C SER A 420 11.35 15.25 10.04
N ARG A 421 12.09 15.93 10.93
CA ARG A 421 11.59 17.08 11.71
C ARG A 421 10.96 18.16 10.82
N GLU A 422 11.66 18.55 9.77
CA GLU A 422 11.18 19.55 8.80
C GLU A 422 9.83 19.16 8.20
N ARG A 423 9.65 17.88 7.85
CA ARG A 423 8.40 17.40 7.29
C ARG A 423 7.28 17.38 8.33
N LEU A 424 7.58 16.99 9.56
CA LEU A 424 6.59 16.94 10.62
C LEU A 424 5.98 18.33 10.89
N LEU A 425 6.82 19.39 10.89
CA LEU A 425 6.37 20.77 11.03
C LEU A 425 5.49 21.26 9.85
N LYS A 426 5.74 20.76 8.63
CA LYS A 426 4.91 21.06 7.47
C LYS A 426 3.53 20.39 7.51
N LEU A 427 3.46 19.20 8.11
CA LEU A 427 2.22 18.42 8.22
C LEU A 427 1.32 18.93 9.35
N TYR A 428 1.93 19.39 10.44
CA TYR A 428 1.23 19.82 11.64
C TYR A 428 1.59 21.27 11.95
N PRO A 429 0.87 22.25 11.39
CA PRO A 429 1.18 23.68 11.54
C PRO A 429 1.17 24.17 13.00
N GLN A 430 0.54 23.42 13.90
CA GLN A 430 0.50 23.70 15.33
C GLN A 430 1.80 23.34 16.07
N LEU A 431 2.67 22.51 15.48
CA LEU A 431 3.94 22.10 16.10
C LEU A 431 5.01 23.16 15.93
N LYS A 432 5.84 23.34 16.96
CA LYS A 432 7.05 24.16 16.93
C LYS A 432 8.28 23.28 17.09
N GLU A 433 9.45 23.78 16.68
CA GLU A 433 10.72 23.06 16.84
C GLU A 433 10.95 22.61 18.30
N SER A 434 10.59 23.47 19.27
CA SER A 434 10.70 23.19 20.70
C SER A 434 9.84 22.02 21.18
N ASP A 435 8.77 21.68 20.44
CA ASP A 435 7.93 20.54 20.76
C ASP A 435 8.61 19.22 20.32
N LEU A 436 9.52 19.28 19.35
CA LEU A 436 10.26 18.14 18.82
C LEU A 436 11.56 17.84 19.57
N ASP A 437 12.06 18.77 20.39
CA ASP A 437 13.27 18.57 21.19
C ASP A 437 13.01 17.83 22.52
N LYS A 438 11.74 17.66 22.89
CA LYS A 438 11.32 16.94 24.11
C LYS A 438 11.26 15.41 23.93
N HIS A 439 11.51 14.93 22.71
CA HIS A 439 11.27 13.58 22.22
C HIS A 439 12.36 13.16 21.25
#